data_AF-A0A560J596-F1
#
_entry.id   AF-A0A560J596-F1
#
_cell.length_a   1.000
_cell.length_b   1.000
_cell.length_c   1.000
_cell.angle_alpha   90.00
_cell.angle_beta   90.00
_cell.angle_gamma   90.00
#
_symmetry.space_group_name_H-M   'P 1'
#
loop_
_entity.id
_entity.type
_entity.pdbx_description
1 polymer ?
#
loop_
_entity_poly.entity_id
_entity_poly.type
_entity_poly.pdbx_seq_one_letter_code
_entity_poly.pdbx_strand_id
1 'polypeptide(L)'
;MDTGQTQRSAGSAPDTFEEAERESYLGGFNRALANLVEGLTGYRTPASARARILDDWVAEEGQGEAENRRQGRSRIRAADNMRSNAVDLSSLSLIALPDALAPRLLNLRAMHNELGSLPAGLPPGLHELFVSHNRLTSLPDALPATLYRLEVSDNRLTSLPDSLPAELGILNANNNRLSSLPDALPSSLTSHRG
;
A
#
# COMPACT_ATOMS: atom_id res chain seq x y z
N MET A 1 -8.16 49.28 -40.75
CA MET A 1 -8.29 48.07 -39.91
C MET A 1 -6.88 47.59 -39.68
N ASP A 2 -6.28 48.06 -38.59
CA ASP A 2 -4.87 47.89 -38.28
C ASP A 2 -4.74 46.96 -37.07
N THR A 3 -3.85 45.99 -37.21
CA THR A 3 -3.63 44.88 -36.28
C THR A 3 -2.43 45.19 -35.41
N GLY A 4 -2.63 45.32 -34.10
CA GLY A 4 -1.50 45.27 -33.17
C GLY A 4 -1.82 45.79 -31.78
N GLN A 5 -1.95 44.88 -30.80
CA GLN A 5 -1.37 45.07 -29.48
C GLN A 5 -1.25 43.73 -28.75
N THR A 6 0.00 43.41 -28.41
CA THR A 6 0.46 42.30 -27.55
C THR A 6 0.71 42.77 -26.12
N GLN A 7 0.70 41.80 -25.19
CA GLN A 7 1.26 41.78 -23.82
C GLN A 7 0.35 42.30 -22.68
N ARG A 8 0.31 41.73 -21.46
CA ARG A 8 0.93 40.56 -20.78
C ARG A 8 0.24 40.41 -19.39
N SER A 9 0.18 39.20 -18.85
CA SER A 9 0.52 38.81 -17.46
C SER A 9 -0.20 37.49 -17.12
N ALA A 10 0.44 36.33 -17.27
CA ALA A 10 1.36 35.70 -16.31
C ALA A 10 0.65 35.17 -15.06
N GLY A 11 0.21 33.92 -15.15
CA GLY A 11 -0.06 33.03 -14.02
C GLY A 11 0.60 31.70 -14.34
N SER A 12 1.91 31.61 -14.19
CA SER A 12 2.63 30.33 -14.29
C SER A 12 2.27 29.49 -13.08
N ALA A 13 1.57 28.38 -13.31
CA ALA A 13 1.47 27.30 -12.34
C ALA A 13 2.90 26.76 -12.06
N PRO A 14 3.23 26.38 -10.81
CA PRO A 14 4.54 25.81 -10.51
C PRO A 14 4.74 24.52 -11.29
N ASP A 15 5.96 24.39 -11.82
CA ASP A 15 6.38 23.34 -12.74
C ASP A 15 6.49 22.01 -11.99
N THR A 16 5.46 21.17 -12.13
CA THR A 16 5.34 19.86 -11.47
C THR A 16 6.53 18.91 -11.72
N PHE A 17 7.35 19.19 -12.73
CA PHE A 17 8.58 18.44 -13.03
C PHE A 17 9.75 18.79 -12.08
N GLU A 18 9.93 20.06 -11.69
CA GLU A 18 11.04 20.46 -10.81
C GLU A 18 10.86 19.97 -9.37
N GLU A 19 9.61 19.90 -8.90
CA GLU A 19 9.28 19.33 -7.59
C GLU A 19 9.52 17.81 -7.57
N ALA A 20 9.13 17.09 -8.63
CA ALA A 20 9.36 15.66 -8.73
C ALA A 20 10.86 15.29 -8.75
N GLU A 21 11.69 16.09 -9.44
CA GLU A 21 13.15 15.91 -9.40
C GLU A 21 13.74 16.22 -8.02
N ARG A 22 13.39 17.36 -7.42
CA ARG A 22 13.86 17.73 -6.07
C ARG A 22 13.52 16.69 -5.01
N GLU A 23 12.32 16.10 -5.09
CA GLU A 23 11.90 15.05 -4.17
C GLU A 23 12.59 13.71 -4.43
N SER A 24 12.94 13.42 -5.69
CA SER A 24 13.82 12.29 -6.04
C SER A 24 15.22 12.46 -5.41
N TYR A 25 15.77 13.69 -5.43
CA TYR A 25 17.05 14.01 -4.80
C TYR A 25 16.99 13.85 -3.27
N LEU A 26 15.95 14.35 -2.60
CA LEU A 26 15.79 14.22 -1.15
C LEU A 26 15.60 12.76 -0.72
N GLY A 27 14.85 11.96 -1.47
CA GLY A 27 14.70 10.53 -1.25
C GLY A 27 16.03 9.77 -1.40
N GLY A 28 16.81 10.10 -2.44
CA GLY A 28 18.16 9.55 -2.65
C GLY A 28 19.13 9.91 -1.51
N PHE A 29 19.08 11.16 -1.04
CA PHE A 29 19.91 11.66 0.05
C PHE A 29 19.63 10.94 1.38
N ASN A 30 18.35 10.76 1.74
CA ASN A 30 17.99 10.06 2.98
C ASN A 30 18.45 8.60 3.00
N ARG A 31 18.41 7.91 1.85
CA ARG A 31 18.94 6.54 1.72
C ARG A 31 20.46 6.53 1.82
N ALA A 32 21.15 7.44 1.14
CA ALA A 32 22.60 7.53 1.18
C ALA A 32 23.09 7.77 2.62
N LEU A 33 22.42 8.65 3.37
CA LEU A 33 22.71 8.91 4.77
C LEU A 33 22.46 7.68 5.65
N ALA A 34 21.32 6.99 5.48
CA ALA A 34 21.00 5.79 6.24
C ALA A 34 22.04 4.66 6.03
N ASN A 35 22.47 4.46 4.78
CA ASN A 35 23.50 3.50 4.43
C ASN A 35 24.89 3.90 4.96
N LEU A 36 25.20 5.20 4.96
CA LEU A 36 26.46 5.72 5.50
C LEU A 36 26.53 5.50 7.02
N VAL A 37 25.44 5.74 7.76
CA VAL A 37 25.37 5.46 9.20
C VAL A 37 25.60 3.98 9.47
N GLU A 38 24.95 3.08 8.73
CA GLU A 38 25.15 1.63 8.88
C GLU A 38 26.61 1.24 8.58
N GLY A 39 27.20 1.76 7.49
CA GLY A 39 28.58 1.45 7.11
C GLY A 39 29.63 1.97 8.09
N LEU A 40 29.40 3.12 8.74
CA LEU A 40 30.34 3.72 9.68
C LEU A 40 30.23 3.17 11.10
N THR A 41 29.03 2.75 11.51
CA THR A 41 28.74 2.44 12.92
C THR A 41 28.31 0.99 13.15
N GLY A 42 27.97 0.25 12.10
CA GLY A 42 27.29 -1.04 12.20
C GLY A 42 25.84 -0.93 12.68
N TYR A 43 25.34 0.27 13.01
CA TYR A 43 23.97 0.49 13.45
C TYR A 43 23.02 0.51 12.25
N ARG A 44 22.12 -0.48 12.20
CA ARG A 44 21.01 -0.49 11.24
C ARG A 44 19.93 0.50 11.66
N THR A 45 19.81 1.58 10.90
CA THR A 45 18.67 2.48 11.05
C THR A 45 17.37 1.78 10.63
N PRO A 46 16.21 2.12 11.21
CA PRO A 46 14.93 1.56 10.78
C PRO A 46 14.68 1.72 9.27
N ALA A 47 15.15 2.84 8.69
CA ALA A 47 15.05 3.11 7.26
C ALA A 47 15.91 2.15 6.42
N SER A 48 17.16 1.89 6.82
CA SER A 48 18.05 0.93 6.13
C SER A 48 17.54 -0.51 6.24
N ALA A 49 17.06 -0.93 7.42
CA ALA A 49 16.46 -2.25 7.61
C ALA A 49 15.23 -2.46 6.73
N ARG A 50 14.32 -1.47 6.70
CA ARG A 50 13.15 -1.48 5.82
C ARG A 50 13.52 -1.51 4.34
N ALA A 51 14.50 -0.72 3.91
CA ALA A 51 14.96 -0.70 2.53
C ALA A 51 15.48 -2.08 2.08
N ARG A 52 16.21 -2.78 2.96
CA ARG A 52 16.71 -4.13 2.70
C ARG A 52 15.58 -5.15 2.52
N ILE A 53 14.56 -5.13 3.37
CA ILE A 53 13.40 -6.02 3.21
C ILE A 53 12.72 -5.80 1.86
N LEU A 54 12.63 -4.54 1.39
CA LEU A 54 12.08 -4.23 0.07
C LEU A 54 13.00 -4.65 -1.09
N ASP A 55 14.33 -4.58 -0.89
CA ASP A 55 15.32 -5.11 -1.84
C ASP A 55 15.16 -6.64 -1.97
N ASP A 56 15.09 -7.35 -0.83
CA ASP A 56 14.93 -8.80 -0.77
C ASP A 56 13.59 -9.25 -1.38
N TRP A 57 12.49 -8.54 -1.10
CA TRP A 57 11.19 -8.78 -1.72
C TRP A 57 11.23 -8.66 -3.25
N VAL A 58 11.99 -7.71 -3.80
CA VAL A 58 12.15 -7.60 -5.26
C VAL A 58 13.03 -8.71 -5.83
N ALA A 59 13.98 -9.22 -5.05
CA ALA A 59 14.93 -10.24 -5.48
C ALA A 59 14.45 -11.69 -5.26
N GLU A 60 13.31 -11.89 -4.59
CA GLU A 60 12.79 -13.23 -4.25
C GLU A 60 12.68 -14.12 -5.50
N GLU A 61 13.18 -15.35 -5.42
CA GLU A 61 13.13 -16.30 -6.53
C GLU A 61 11.71 -16.87 -6.73
N GLY A 62 11.41 -17.35 -7.94
CA GLY A 62 10.09 -17.95 -8.24
C GLY A 62 8.99 -16.95 -8.59
N GLN A 63 9.33 -15.68 -8.82
CA GLN A 63 8.41 -14.69 -9.38
C GLN A 63 8.00 -15.09 -10.80
N GLY A 64 6.69 -15.03 -11.09
CA GLY A 64 6.19 -15.26 -12.45
C GLY A 64 6.63 -14.15 -13.40
N GLU A 65 6.73 -14.45 -14.71
CA GLU A 65 7.14 -13.45 -15.71
C GLU A 65 6.27 -12.19 -15.74
N ALA A 66 5.00 -12.34 -15.36
CA ALA A 66 4.03 -11.24 -15.31
C ALA A 66 4.09 -10.42 -14.00
N GLU A 67 4.79 -10.90 -12.97
CA GLU A 67 4.86 -10.25 -11.66
C GLU A 67 5.80 -9.04 -11.70
N ASN A 68 5.32 -7.88 -11.23
CA ASN A 68 6.06 -6.63 -11.32
C ASN A 68 6.39 -6.01 -9.95
N ARG A 69 7.18 -6.75 -9.15
CA ARG A 69 7.67 -6.26 -7.84
C ARG A 69 8.56 -5.03 -7.97
N ARG A 70 9.33 -4.90 -9.06
CA ARG A 70 10.14 -3.70 -9.34
C ARG A 70 9.28 -2.44 -9.44
N GLN A 71 8.15 -2.50 -10.14
CA GLN A 71 7.20 -1.40 -10.20
C GLN A 71 6.55 -1.16 -8.84
N GLY A 72 6.16 -2.21 -8.12
CA GLY A 72 5.62 -2.08 -6.75
C GLY A 72 6.58 -1.36 -5.81
N ARG A 73 7.87 -1.71 -5.84
CA ARG A 73 8.92 -1.01 -5.08
C ARG A 73 9.06 0.45 -5.49
N SER A 74 8.97 0.75 -6.78
CA SER A 74 8.99 2.12 -7.28
C SER A 74 7.82 2.94 -6.71
N ARG A 75 6.60 2.36 -6.68
CA ARG A 75 5.41 3.00 -6.11
C ARG A 75 5.53 3.22 -4.59
N ILE A 76 6.07 2.24 -3.85
CA ILE A 76 6.35 2.39 -2.41
C ILE A 76 7.33 3.53 -2.17
N ARG A 77 8.42 3.57 -2.94
CA ARG A 77 9.43 4.63 -2.82
C ARG A 77 8.85 6.01 -3.14
N ALA A 78 8.01 6.11 -4.17
CA ALA A 78 7.33 7.36 -4.50
C ALA A 78 6.43 7.82 -3.33
N ALA A 79 5.64 6.91 -2.75
CA ALA A 79 4.83 7.19 -1.57
C ALA A 79 5.68 7.62 -0.35
N ASP A 80 6.84 7.01 -0.15
CA ASP A 80 7.78 7.39 0.91
C ASP A 80 8.36 8.80 0.72
N ASN A 81 8.81 9.13 -0.49
CA ASN A 81 9.36 10.44 -0.81
C ASN A 81 8.31 11.54 -0.62
N MET A 82 7.07 11.30 -1.09
CA MET A 82 5.95 12.23 -0.92
C MET A 82 5.38 12.25 0.50
N ARG A 83 5.92 11.44 1.43
CA ARG A 83 5.37 11.20 2.77
C ARG A 83 3.87 10.87 2.74
N SER A 84 3.44 10.19 1.68
CA SER A 84 2.06 9.79 1.48
C SER A 84 1.63 8.80 2.56
N ASN A 85 0.36 8.91 2.94
CA ASN A 85 -0.33 7.94 3.80
C ASN A 85 -1.05 6.87 2.98
N ALA A 86 -0.95 6.91 1.65
CA ALA A 86 -1.57 5.97 0.74
C ALA A 86 -0.54 5.36 -0.22
N VAL A 87 -0.67 4.07 -0.51
CA VAL A 87 0.11 3.37 -1.52
C VAL A 87 -0.80 2.47 -2.35
N ASP A 88 -0.63 2.53 -3.67
CA ASP A 88 -1.37 1.72 -4.62
C ASP A 88 -0.45 0.70 -5.31
N LEU A 89 -0.60 -0.56 -4.94
CA LEU A 89 0.08 -1.74 -5.47
C LEU A 89 -0.84 -2.57 -6.36
N SER A 90 -1.96 -2.01 -6.82
CA SER A 90 -2.92 -2.72 -7.66
C SER A 90 -2.38 -2.99 -9.07
N SER A 91 -2.84 -4.08 -9.67
CA SER A 91 -2.55 -4.47 -11.06
C SER A 91 -1.07 -4.64 -11.36
N LEU A 92 -0.37 -5.39 -10.51
CA LEU A 92 1.06 -5.69 -10.63
C LEU A 92 1.35 -7.20 -10.70
N SER A 93 0.30 -8.02 -10.80
CA SER A 93 0.34 -9.49 -10.76
C SER A 93 1.13 -10.04 -9.56
N LEU A 94 1.09 -9.33 -8.42
CA LEU A 94 1.85 -9.71 -7.22
C LEU A 94 1.31 -11.00 -6.62
N ILE A 95 2.19 -11.92 -6.25
CA ILE A 95 1.81 -13.12 -5.49
C ILE A 95 1.93 -12.89 -3.97
N ALA A 96 2.73 -11.90 -3.57
CA ALA A 96 2.91 -11.49 -2.17
C ALA A 96 3.19 -9.98 -2.06
N LEU A 97 2.73 -9.37 -0.98
CA LEU A 97 3.11 -8.01 -0.57
C LEU A 97 4.38 -8.04 0.28
N PRO A 98 5.18 -6.96 0.31
CA PRO A 98 6.33 -6.89 1.20
C PRO A 98 5.91 -6.71 2.65
N ASP A 99 6.64 -7.33 3.58
CA ASP A 99 6.43 -7.16 5.04
C ASP A 99 6.80 -5.77 5.57
N ALA A 100 7.47 -4.95 4.75
CA ALA A 100 8.00 -3.65 5.17
C ALA A 100 7.23 -2.48 4.53
N LEU A 101 5.90 -2.46 4.66
CA LEU A 101 5.11 -1.28 4.35
C LEU A 101 5.38 -0.15 5.36
N ALA A 102 5.13 1.10 4.97
CA ALA A 102 5.40 2.23 5.87
C ALA A 102 4.43 2.21 7.06
N PRO A 103 4.90 2.39 8.31
CA PRO A 103 4.03 2.32 9.49
C PRO A 103 3.00 3.46 9.56
N ARG A 104 3.22 4.56 8.83
CA ARG A 104 2.30 5.70 8.72
C ARG A 104 1.14 5.50 7.74
N LEU A 105 1.14 4.38 7.01
CA LEU A 105 0.18 4.13 5.95
C LEU A 105 -1.23 4.00 6.52
N LEU A 106 -2.17 4.78 5.99
CA LEU A 106 -3.59 4.75 6.32
C LEU A 106 -4.42 4.05 5.24
N ASN A 107 -3.98 4.08 3.97
CA ASN A 107 -4.69 3.47 2.85
C ASN A 107 -3.75 2.55 2.04
N LEU A 108 -4.13 1.28 1.91
CA LEU A 108 -3.42 0.30 1.09
C LEU A 108 -4.36 -0.23 0.01
N ARG A 109 -3.97 -0.07 -1.26
CA ARG A 109 -4.63 -0.71 -2.39
C ARG A 109 -3.70 -1.75 -2.99
N ALA A 110 -4.18 -2.97 -3.16
CA ALA A 110 -3.46 -4.06 -3.81
C ALA A 110 -4.44 -4.95 -4.60
N MET A 111 -5.41 -4.31 -5.27
CA MET A 111 -6.45 -4.99 -6.03
C MET A 111 -5.89 -5.59 -7.33
N HIS A 112 -6.58 -6.57 -7.90
CA HIS A 112 -6.19 -7.18 -9.19
C HIS A 112 -4.75 -7.70 -9.20
N ASN A 113 -4.41 -8.49 -8.19
CA ASN A 113 -3.15 -9.21 -8.08
C ASN A 113 -3.44 -10.71 -7.93
N GLU A 114 -2.42 -11.50 -7.61
CA GLU A 114 -2.53 -12.95 -7.39
C GLU A 114 -2.21 -13.33 -5.94
N LEU A 115 -2.45 -12.40 -4.99
CA LEU A 115 -2.05 -12.56 -3.60
C LEU A 115 -2.69 -13.81 -2.99
N GLY A 116 -1.87 -14.73 -2.49
CA GLY A 116 -2.32 -15.92 -1.78
C GLY A 116 -2.60 -15.69 -0.30
N SER A 117 -1.90 -14.73 0.29
CA SER A 117 -2.03 -14.29 1.69
C SER A 117 -1.66 -12.81 1.82
N LEU A 118 -2.04 -12.21 2.95
CA LEU A 118 -1.56 -10.90 3.37
C LEU A 118 -0.38 -11.07 4.35
N PRO A 119 0.53 -10.08 4.44
CA PRO A 119 1.59 -10.10 5.43
C PRO A 119 1.00 -10.05 6.84
N ALA A 120 1.65 -10.73 7.79
CA ALA A 120 1.18 -10.78 9.18
C ALA A 120 1.24 -9.39 9.85
N GLY A 121 2.21 -8.56 9.45
CA GLY A 121 2.41 -7.21 9.97
C GLY A 121 1.84 -6.14 9.03
N LEU A 122 0.53 -5.94 9.04
CA LEU A 122 -0.07 -4.77 8.38
C LEU A 122 0.27 -3.48 9.17
N PRO A 123 0.37 -2.31 8.51
CA PRO A 123 0.61 -1.04 9.19
C PRO A 123 -0.40 -0.81 10.32
N PRO A 124 0.04 -0.47 11.54
CA PRO A 124 -0.84 -0.44 12.72
C PRO A 124 -1.90 0.69 12.65
N GLY A 125 -1.63 1.74 11.87
CA GLY A 125 -2.57 2.83 11.63
C GLY A 125 -3.44 2.66 10.38
N LEU A 126 -3.41 1.48 9.72
CA LEU A 126 -4.16 1.27 8.49
C LEU A 126 -5.66 1.45 8.74
N HIS A 127 -6.29 2.26 7.91
CA HIS A 127 -7.70 2.64 8.02
C HIS A 127 -8.54 2.06 6.88
N GLU A 128 -7.97 1.97 5.68
CA GLU A 128 -8.63 1.37 4.53
C GLU A 128 -7.72 0.34 3.83
N LEU A 129 -8.26 -0.85 3.59
CA LEU A 129 -7.58 -1.95 2.91
C LEU A 129 -8.42 -2.45 1.74
N PHE A 130 -7.88 -2.31 0.52
CA PHE A 130 -8.50 -2.76 -0.72
C PHE A 130 -7.67 -3.87 -1.35
N VAL A 131 -8.15 -5.11 -1.24
CA VAL A 131 -7.47 -6.32 -1.73
C VAL A 131 -8.42 -7.21 -2.55
N SER A 132 -9.45 -6.61 -3.14
CA SER A 132 -10.37 -7.29 -4.05
C SER A 132 -9.66 -7.85 -5.28
N HIS A 133 -10.25 -8.89 -5.89
CA HIS A 133 -9.70 -9.58 -7.06
C HIS A 133 -8.29 -10.12 -6.83
N ASN A 134 -8.17 -11.01 -5.85
CA ASN A 134 -6.94 -11.73 -5.48
C ASN A 134 -7.23 -13.23 -5.33
N ARG A 135 -6.31 -13.99 -4.71
CA ARG A 135 -6.44 -15.43 -4.47
C ARG A 135 -6.41 -15.77 -2.98
N LEU A 136 -6.75 -14.81 -2.11
CA LEU A 136 -6.68 -14.96 -0.66
C LEU A 136 -7.59 -16.10 -0.20
N THR A 137 -7.04 -17.01 0.60
CA THR A 137 -7.79 -18.14 1.19
C THR A 137 -8.16 -17.89 2.65
N SER A 138 -7.41 -17.03 3.32
CA SER A 138 -7.69 -16.52 4.66
C SER A 138 -7.24 -15.06 4.78
N LEU A 139 -7.71 -14.38 5.82
CA LEU A 139 -7.16 -13.10 6.28
C LEU A 139 -6.29 -13.36 7.52
N PRO A 140 -5.36 -12.45 7.87
CA PRO A 140 -4.63 -12.52 9.13
C PRO A 140 -5.59 -12.49 10.33
N ASP A 141 -5.27 -13.26 11.38
CA ASP A 141 -6.08 -13.31 12.61
C ASP A 141 -6.16 -11.94 13.31
N ALA A 142 -5.13 -11.12 13.17
CA ALA A 142 -5.06 -9.77 13.72
C ALA A 142 -5.03 -8.73 12.59
N LEU A 143 -6.19 -8.12 12.34
CA LEU A 143 -6.29 -6.92 11.51
C LEU A 143 -5.98 -5.66 12.34
N PRO A 144 -5.49 -4.57 11.72
CA PRO A 144 -5.24 -3.32 12.43
C PRO A 144 -6.51 -2.82 13.14
N ALA A 145 -6.40 -2.47 14.42
CA ALA A 145 -7.54 -2.05 15.22
C ALA A 145 -8.22 -0.76 14.70
N THR A 146 -7.48 0.05 13.94
CA THR A 146 -7.95 1.30 13.31
C THR A 146 -8.67 1.10 11.97
N LEU A 147 -8.75 -0.14 11.47
CA LEU A 147 -9.29 -0.44 10.15
C LEU A 147 -10.80 -0.19 10.14
N TYR A 148 -11.23 0.73 9.29
CA TYR A 148 -12.63 1.13 9.11
C TYR A 148 -13.25 0.52 7.85
N ARG A 149 -12.45 0.34 6.80
CA ARG A 149 -12.91 -0.20 5.52
C ARG A 149 -12.06 -1.38 5.06
N LEU A 150 -12.71 -2.51 4.81
CA LEU A 150 -12.11 -3.73 4.29
C LEU A 150 -12.85 -4.22 3.05
N GLU A 151 -12.19 -4.15 1.90
CA GLU A 151 -12.70 -4.62 0.61
C GLU A 151 -11.89 -5.85 0.19
N VAL A 152 -12.48 -7.03 0.37
CA VAL A 152 -11.88 -8.36 0.10
C VAL A 152 -12.71 -9.16 -0.89
N SER A 153 -13.52 -8.47 -1.71
CA SER A 153 -14.39 -9.13 -2.68
C SER A 153 -13.59 -9.91 -3.72
N ASP A 154 -14.21 -10.92 -4.33
CA ASP A 154 -13.60 -11.67 -5.43
C ASP A 154 -12.26 -12.32 -5.02
N ASN A 155 -12.30 -13.01 -3.89
CA ASN A 155 -11.21 -13.82 -3.33
C ASN A 155 -11.67 -15.28 -3.17
N ARG A 156 -10.95 -16.08 -2.39
CA ARG A 156 -11.26 -17.49 -2.11
C ARG A 156 -11.39 -17.76 -0.62
N LEU A 157 -11.76 -16.73 0.16
CA LEU A 157 -11.88 -16.82 1.62
C LEU A 157 -12.94 -17.86 1.97
N THR A 158 -12.58 -18.81 2.84
CA THR A 158 -13.51 -19.83 3.37
C THR A 158 -14.15 -19.39 4.69
N SER A 159 -13.48 -18.51 5.42
CA SER A 159 -13.95 -17.88 6.65
C SER A 159 -13.42 -16.45 6.75
N LEU A 160 -14.03 -15.67 7.63
CA LEU A 160 -13.48 -14.41 8.12
C LEU A 160 -12.83 -14.65 9.49
N PRO A 161 -11.91 -13.77 9.96
CA PRO A 161 -11.38 -13.85 11.31
C PRO A 161 -12.49 -13.78 12.37
N ASP A 162 -12.32 -14.52 13.47
CA ASP A 162 -13.30 -14.56 14.57
C ASP A 162 -13.48 -13.19 15.23
N SER A 163 -12.46 -12.33 15.16
CA SER A 163 -12.46 -10.98 15.70
C SER A 163 -12.14 -9.96 14.62
N LEU A 164 -13.17 -9.28 14.11
CA LEU A 164 -13.00 -8.12 13.25
C LEU A 164 -12.72 -6.86 14.09
N PRO A 165 -12.02 -5.85 13.54
CA PRO A 165 -11.77 -4.59 14.23
C PRO A 165 -13.07 -3.93 14.71
N ALA A 166 -13.09 -3.44 15.94
CA ALA A 166 -14.29 -2.85 16.55
C ALA A 166 -14.81 -1.62 15.79
N GLU A 167 -13.91 -0.87 15.16
CA GLU A 167 -14.21 0.33 14.37
C GLU A 167 -14.54 0.02 12.89
N LEU A 168 -14.60 -1.25 12.49
CA LEU A 168 -14.84 -1.63 11.10
C LEU A 168 -16.27 -1.25 10.68
N GLY A 169 -16.41 -0.18 9.90
CA GLY A 169 -17.70 0.33 9.44
C GLY A 169 -18.15 -0.23 8.09
N ILE A 170 -17.21 -0.66 7.25
CA ILE A 170 -17.46 -1.18 5.91
C ILE A 170 -16.69 -2.48 5.69
N LEU A 171 -17.43 -3.55 5.40
CA LEU A 171 -16.88 -4.84 5.00
C LEU A 171 -17.56 -5.31 3.71
N ASN A 172 -16.78 -5.53 2.67
CA ASN A 172 -17.22 -6.19 1.45
C ASN A 172 -16.43 -7.48 1.26
N ALA A 173 -17.10 -8.61 1.49
CA ALA A 173 -16.56 -9.95 1.28
C ALA A 173 -17.33 -10.74 0.21
N ASN A 174 -17.99 -10.03 -0.72
CA ASN A 174 -18.75 -10.65 -1.80
C ASN A 174 -17.86 -11.54 -2.68
N ASN A 175 -18.46 -12.52 -3.36
CA ASN A 175 -17.74 -13.42 -4.29
C ASN A 175 -16.54 -14.12 -3.63
N ASN A 176 -16.73 -14.59 -2.40
CA ASN A 176 -15.82 -15.50 -1.69
C ASN A 176 -16.44 -16.90 -1.57
N ARG A 177 -15.83 -17.77 -0.77
CA ARG A 177 -16.31 -19.14 -0.46
C ARG A 177 -16.75 -19.26 1.00
N LEU A 178 -17.24 -18.16 1.57
CA LEU A 178 -17.66 -18.11 2.97
C LEU A 178 -18.86 -19.03 3.18
N SER A 179 -18.72 -19.98 4.12
CA SER A 179 -19.82 -20.85 4.54
C SER A 179 -20.64 -20.26 5.69
N SER A 180 -20.06 -19.34 6.43
CA SER A 180 -20.65 -18.68 7.59
C SER A 180 -20.00 -17.31 7.83
N LEU A 181 -20.66 -16.50 8.64
CA LEU A 181 -20.09 -15.27 9.20
C LEU A 181 -19.57 -15.55 10.63
N PRO A 182 -18.65 -14.73 11.16
CA PRO A 182 -18.25 -14.79 12.56
C PRO A 182 -19.45 -14.57 13.49
N ASP A 183 -19.42 -15.19 14.67
CA ASP A 183 -20.49 -15.08 15.67
C ASP A 183 -20.69 -13.64 16.17
N ALA A 184 -19.60 -12.87 16.22
CA ALA A 184 -19.59 -11.47 16.65
C ALA A 184 -19.16 -10.56 15.49
N LEU A 185 -20.12 -9.81 14.96
CA LEU A 185 -19.85 -8.73 14.02
C LEU A 185 -19.71 -7.39 14.78
N PRO A 186 -18.79 -6.50 14.35
CA PRO A 186 -18.67 -5.16 14.94
C PRO A 186 -19.98 -4.38 14.82
N SER A 187 -20.40 -3.72 15.89
CA SER A 187 -21.63 -2.90 15.91
C SER A 187 -21.55 -1.67 15.00
N SER A 188 -20.34 -1.30 14.58
CA SER A 188 -20.05 -0.20 13.65
C SER A 188 -20.36 -0.55 12.19
N LEU A 189 -20.52 -1.84 11.84
CA LEU A 189 -20.79 -2.25 10.46
C LEU A 189 -22.12 -1.71 9.97
N THR A 190 -22.05 -0.95 8.88
CA THR A 190 -23.24 -0.40 8.22
C THR A 190 -23.61 -1.23 7.00
N SER A 191 -24.87 -1.67 6.90
CA SER A 191 -25.37 -2.30 5.68
C SER A 191 -25.58 -1.23 4.61
N HIS A 192 -24.65 -1.10 3.65
CA HIS A 192 -24.90 -0.30 2.46
C HIS A 192 -25.69 -1.15 1.45
N ARG A 193 -26.99 -0.87 1.28
CA ARG A 193 -27.76 -1.34 0.11
C ARG A 193 -27.24 -0.59 -1.11
N GLY A 194 -26.40 -1.24 -1.90
CA GLY A 194 -26.16 -0.90 -3.31
C GLY A 194 -27.16 -1.62 -4.19
#